data_AF-T2IMD2-F1
#
_entry.id   AF-T2IMD2-F1
#
_cell.length_a   1.000
_cell.length_b   1.000
_cell.length_c   1.000
_cell.angle_alpha   90.00
_cell.angle_beta   90.00
_cell.angle_gamma   90.00
#
_symmetry.space_group_name_H-M   'P 1'
#
loop_
_entity.id
_entity.type
_entity.pdbx_description
1 polymer ?
#
loop_
_entity_poly.entity_id
_entity_poly.type
_entity_poly.pdbx_seq_one_letter_code
_entity_poly.pdbx_strand_id
1 'polypeptide(L)'
;MLRLGGKRYKLFIAGYRYQAWLKQMAANPDKTLFLRVYPKCLMIPRKDPQIYFQVAAWEDENPWEEQPGIFKFRGVWQFVPQVRTPVISVYRNQNANDPKGKFKASHLPVLMRREDEAKPFRFNPKIAKEDLPPRWFVQGNFKFIPSRNCWGWDKDLEPPTKKIPRYKKPIKATADGQAPPRGNKKPPRKTDKPKKPTTDNKETDE
;
A
#
# COMPACT_ATOMS: atom_id res chain seq x y z
N MET A 1 -25.01 -3.02 -4.28
CA MET A 1 -24.44 -1.95 -3.42
C MET A 1 -24.44 -2.49 -1.99
N LEU A 2 -23.37 -2.31 -1.22
CA LEU A 2 -23.26 -2.91 0.13
C LEU A 2 -23.66 -1.88 1.20
N ARG A 3 -24.43 -2.28 2.22
CA ARG A 3 -24.76 -1.44 3.37
C ARG A 3 -23.95 -1.89 4.59
N LEU A 4 -23.17 -0.99 5.18
CA LEU A 4 -22.41 -1.24 6.41
C LEU A 4 -22.53 -0.02 7.32
N GLY A 5 -22.94 -0.23 8.59
CA GLY A 5 -23.07 0.84 9.58
C GLY A 5 -23.90 2.04 9.10
N GLY A 6 -25.03 1.77 8.43
CA GLY A 6 -25.92 2.80 7.86
C GLY A 6 -25.42 3.46 6.57
N LYS A 7 -24.16 3.23 6.15
CA LYS A 7 -23.57 3.80 4.94
C LYS A 7 -23.64 2.85 3.76
N ARG A 8 -23.70 3.42 2.55
CA ARG A 8 -23.71 2.68 1.28
C ARG A 8 -22.33 2.69 0.64
N TYR A 9 -21.79 1.51 0.34
CA TYR A 9 -20.50 1.32 -0.32
C TYR A 9 -20.70 0.72 -1.71
N LYS A 10 -19.94 1.25 -2.68
CA LYS A 10 -19.94 0.72 -4.04
C LYS A 10 -19.27 -0.65 -4.05
N LEU A 11 -19.90 -1.60 -4.72
CA LEU A 11 -19.31 -2.90 -5.05
C LEU A 11 -18.85 -2.86 -6.50
N PHE A 12 -17.60 -3.25 -6.74
CA PHE A 12 -17.06 -3.42 -8.07
C PHE A 12 -16.90 -4.91 -8.37
N ILE A 13 -17.56 -5.36 -9.44
CA ILE A 13 -17.51 -6.74 -9.92
C ILE A 13 -16.92 -6.70 -11.32
N ALA A 14 -15.93 -7.55 -11.58
CA ALA A 14 -15.31 -7.60 -12.91
C ALA A 14 -16.35 -8.02 -13.97
N GLY A 15 -16.30 -7.40 -15.16
CA GLY A 15 -17.35 -7.55 -16.19
C GLY A 15 -17.71 -8.99 -16.53
N TYR A 16 -16.71 -9.87 -16.69
CA TYR A 16 -16.94 -11.29 -16.98
C TYR A 16 -17.70 -12.05 -15.88
N ARG A 17 -17.65 -11.55 -14.64
CA ARG A 17 -18.41 -12.08 -13.48
C ARG A 17 -19.71 -11.34 -13.21
N TYR A 18 -19.89 -10.17 -13.80
CA TYR A 18 -21.03 -9.31 -13.51
C TYR A 18 -22.35 -9.93 -13.94
N GLN A 19 -22.38 -10.59 -15.10
CA GLN A 19 -23.58 -11.30 -15.58
C GLN A 19 -23.97 -12.46 -14.64
N ALA A 20 -22.98 -13.25 -14.18
CA ALA A 20 -23.23 -14.32 -13.21
C ALA A 20 -23.75 -13.77 -11.87
N TRP A 21 -23.19 -12.66 -11.41
CA TRP A 21 -23.66 -11.96 -10.23
C TRP A 21 -25.12 -11.49 -10.36
N LEU A 22 -25.48 -10.89 -11.50
CA LEU A 22 -26.86 -10.45 -11.75
C LEU A 22 -27.83 -11.64 -11.76
N LYS A 23 -27.46 -12.76 -12.40
CA LYS A 23 -28.27 -13.98 -12.38
C LYS A 23 -28.45 -14.53 -10.97
N GLN A 24 -27.38 -14.58 -10.17
CA GLN A 24 -27.46 -15.05 -8.78
C GLN A 24 -28.41 -14.19 -7.93
N MET A 25 -28.31 -12.87 -8.05
CA MET A 25 -29.16 -11.93 -7.32
C MET A 25 -30.61 -11.95 -7.79
N ALA A 26 -30.86 -12.17 -9.09
CA ALA A 26 -32.21 -12.28 -9.63
C ALA A 26 -32.88 -13.60 -9.23
N ALA A 27 -32.14 -14.71 -9.22
CA ALA A 27 -32.67 -16.02 -8.87
C ALA A 27 -32.91 -16.18 -7.36
N ASN A 28 -32.10 -15.51 -6.52
CA ASN A 28 -32.14 -15.67 -5.07
C ASN A 28 -32.04 -14.30 -4.36
N PRO A 29 -33.08 -13.45 -4.43
CA PRO A 29 -33.03 -12.08 -3.91
C PRO A 29 -32.85 -12.01 -2.40
N ASP A 30 -33.39 -12.98 -1.66
CA ASP A 30 -33.37 -12.99 -0.18
C ASP A 30 -32.19 -13.80 0.38
N LYS A 31 -31.39 -14.43 -0.48
CA LYS A 31 -30.28 -15.26 -0.03
C LYS A 31 -29.14 -14.38 0.47
N THR A 32 -28.72 -14.63 1.71
CA THR A 32 -27.54 -13.99 2.26
C THR A 32 -26.30 -14.61 1.63
N LEU A 33 -25.42 -13.76 1.09
CA LEU A 33 -24.14 -14.18 0.53
C LEU A 33 -22.98 -13.60 1.34
N PHE A 34 -21.94 -14.41 1.52
CA PHE A 34 -20.67 -13.97 2.04
C PHE A 34 -19.78 -13.51 0.89
N LEU A 35 -19.28 -12.27 0.97
CA LEU A 35 -18.46 -11.67 -0.07
C LEU A 35 -17.01 -11.60 0.38
N ARG A 36 -16.11 -12.24 -0.37
CA ARG A 36 -14.67 -11.97 -0.26
C ARG A 36 -14.33 -10.77 -1.12
N VAL A 37 -13.79 -9.73 -0.51
CA VAL A 37 -13.55 -8.46 -1.20
C VAL A 37 -12.14 -7.92 -0.97
N TYR A 38 -11.63 -7.17 -1.94
CA TYR A 38 -10.47 -6.31 -1.78
C TYR A 38 -10.93 -4.87 -1.59
N PRO A 39 -10.56 -4.20 -0.48
CA PRO A 39 -10.87 -2.80 -0.31
C PRO A 39 -10.05 -1.96 -1.28
N LYS A 40 -10.70 -0.93 -1.83
CA LYS A 40 -10.10 0.10 -2.64
C LYS A 40 -10.43 1.45 -2.03
N CYS A 41 -9.44 2.32 -2.07
CA CYS A 41 -9.55 3.66 -1.51
C CYS A 41 -9.16 4.66 -2.58
N LEU A 42 -10.08 5.57 -2.90
CA LEU A 42 -9.81 6.73 -3.72
C LEU A 42 -9.49 7.90 -2.79
N MET A 43 -8.24 8.36 -2.83
CA MET A 43 -7.76 9.51 -2.08
C MET A 43 -7.72 10.72 -2.99
N ILE A 44 -8.59 11.69 -2.73
CA ILE A 44 -8.57 13.00 -3.38
C ILE A 44 -8.06 13.98 -2.33
N PRO A 45 -7.02 14.79 -2.61
CA PRO A 45 -6.52 15.77 -1.66
C PRO A 45 -7.64 16.66 -1.10
N ARG A 46 -7.62 16.89 0.22
CA ARG A 46 -8.60 17.71 0.95
C ARG A 46 -10.04 17.17 0.96
N LYS A 47 -10.29 15.96 0.48
CA LYS A 47 -11.58 15.28 0.59
C LYS A 47 -11.45 14.03 1.45
N ASP A 48 -12.56 13.59 2.03
CA ASP A 48 -12.59 12.33 2.75
C ASP A 48 -12.27 11.15 1.82
N PRO A 49 -11.53 10.14 2.31
CA PRO A 49 -11.23 8.95 1.52
C PRO A 49 -12.53 8.23 1.12
N GLN A 50 -12.68 7.95 -0.18
CA GLN A 50 -13.80 7.19 -0.69
C GLN A 50 -13.44 5.71 -0.75
N ILE A 51 -14.18 4.89 0.00
CA ILE A 51 -13.98 3.45 0.07
C ILE A 51 -15.00 2.73 -0.82
N TYR A 52 -14.52 1.73 -1.53
CA TYR A 52 -15.33 0.79 -2.29
C TYR A 52 -14.68 -0.59 -2.24
N PHE A 53 -15.46 -1.62 -2.54
CA PHE A 53 -15.02 -3.00 -2.40
C PHE A 53 -15.07 -3.70 -3.75
N GLN A 54 -13.93 -4.24 -4.17
CA GLN A 54 -13.85 -5.11 -5.33
C GLN A 54 -14.17 -6.54 -4.90
N VAL A 55 -15.22 -7.12 -5.46
CA VAL A 55 -15.61 -8.51 -5.17
C VAL A 55 -14.62 -9.46 -5.84
N ALA A 56 -14.05 -10.37 -5.04
CA ALA A 56 -13.11 -11.40 -5.46
C ALA A 56 -13.77 -12.78 -5.50
N ALA A 57 -14.71 -13.06 -4.62
CA ALA A 57 -15.54 -14.26 -4.61
C ALA A 57 -16.83 -14.00 -3.81
N TRP A 58 -17.84 -14.85 -4.00
CA TRP A 58 -19.06 -14.86 -3.20
C TRP A 58 -19.49 -16.30 -3.00
N GLU A 59 -19.99 -16.61 -1.80
CA GLU A 59 -20.41 -17.96 -1.40
C GLU A 59 -21.65 -17.86 -0.52
N ASP A 60 -22.41 -18.94 -0.43
CA ASP A 60 -23.64 -18.99 0.38
C ASP A 60 -23.34 -19.12 1.89
N GLU A 61 -22.21 -19.73 2.22
CA GLU A 61 -21.67 -19.84 3.57
C GLU A 61 -20.35 -19.07 3.68
N ASN A 62 -19.79 -18.92 4.88
CA ASN A 62 -18.46 -18.32 5.05
C ASN A 62 -17.39 -19.42 5.06
N PRO A 63 -16.74 -19.76 3.93
CA PRO A 63 -15.65 -20.73 3.92
C PRO A 63 -14.31 -20.11 4.39
N TRP A 64 -14.30 -18.82 4.75
CA TRP A 64 -13.08 -18.11 5.13
C TRP A 64 -12.96 -18.01 6.65
N GLU A 65 -11.72 -18.11 7.15
CA GLU A 65 -11.41 -18.03 8.58
C GLU A 65 -11.76 -16.66 9.19
N GLU A 66 -11.73 -15.60 8.37
CA GLU A 66 -11.95 -14.24 8.85
C GLU A 66 -13.44 -13.96 9.08
N GLN A 67 -13.74 -13.34 10.23
CA GLN A 67 -15.08 -12.82 10.49
C GLN A 67 -15.43 -11.68 9.53
N PRO A 68 -16.72 -11.49 9.22
CA PRO A 68 -17.17 -10.37 8.39
C PRO A 68 -16.65 -9.01 8.91
N GLY A 69 -16.06 -8.24 8.00
CA GLY A 69 -15.50 -6.93 8.32
C GLY A 69 -14.06 -6.94 8.86
N ILE A 70 -13.44 -8.11 9.04
CA ILE A 70 -12.01 -8.25 9.31
C ILE A 70 -11.25 -8.39 7.98
N PHE A 71 -10.14 -7.66 7.86
CA PHE A 71 -9.30 -7.64 6.67
C PHE A 71 -7.85 -7.95 7.02
N LYS A 72 -7.23 -8.88 6.28
CA LYS A 72 -5.80 -9.14 6.36
C LYS A 72 -5.04 -8.12 5.52
N PHE A 73 -4.24 -7.25 6.13
CA PHE A 73 -3.34 -6.35 5.42
C PHE A 73 -1.89 -6.76 5.63
N ARG A 74 -1.11 -6.65 4.55
CA ARG A 74 0.35 -6.82 4.54
C ARG A 74 0.94 -5.69 3.71
N GLY A 75 1.57 -4.72 4.35
CA GLY A 75 1.96 -3.50 3.67
C GLY A 75 2.87 -2.59 4.47
N VAL A 76 3.26 -1.49 3.84
CA VAL A 76 4.14 -0.49 4.45
C VAL A 76 3.32 0.49 5.27
N TRP A 77 3.65 0.62 6.56
CA TRP A 77 3.03 1.56 7.49
C TRP A 77 3.62 2.96 7.34
N GLN A 78 2.82 3.91 6.84
CA GLN A 78 3.33 5.25 6.49
C GLN A 78 2.26 6.34 6.46
N PHE A 79 2.69 7.59 6.46
CA PHE A 79 1.88 8.74 6.04
C PHE A 79 2.02 8.97 4.54
N VAL A 80 0.92 9.34 3.90
CA VAL A 80 0.90 9.82 2.51
C VAL A 80 0.33 11.24 2.46
N PRO A 81 0.78 12.11 1.54
CA PRO A 81 0.37 13.52 1.54
C PRO A 81 -1.15 13.76 1.36
N GLN A 82 -1.87 12.80 0.78
CA GLN A 82 -3.27 12.95 0.40
C GLN A 82 -4.24 12.83 1.58
N VAL A 83 -3.83 12.22 2.71
CA VAL A 83 -4.69 11.97 3.87
C VAL A 83 -3.92 12.21 5.17
N ARG A 84 -4.58 12.77 6.19
CA ARG A 84 -3.97 13.05 7.50
C ARG A 84 -3.75 11.77 8.31
N THR A 85 -4.64 10.80 8.18
CA THR A 85 -4.56 9.49 8.84
C THR A 85 -3.44 8.66 8.22
N PRO A 86 -2.60 7.99 9.03
CA PRO A 86 -1.62 7.05 8.48
C PRO A 86 -2.31 5.89 7.76
N VAL A 87 -1.59 5.28 6.83
CA VAL A 87 -2.11 4.25 5.93
C VAL A 87 -1.22 3.02 5.94
N ILE A 88 -1.83 1.86 5.72
CA ILE A 88 -1.11 0.68 5.24
C ILE A 88 -1.13 0.72 3.72
N SER A 89 0.04 0.89 3.12
CA SER A 89 0.21 0.85 1.67
C SER A 89 0.48 -0.58 1.22
N VAL A 90 -0.49 -1.16 0.52
CA VAL A 90 -0.39 -2.50 -0.07
C VAL A 90 0.03 -2.36 -1.52
N TYR A 91 1.21 -2.90 -1.84
CA TYR A 91 1.76 -2.93 -3.19
C TYR A 91 1.52 -4.30 -3.82
N ARG A 92 1.49 -4.36 -5.15
CA ARG A 92 1.43 -5.65 -5.85
C ARG A 92 2.80 -6.34 -5.78
N ASN A 93 2.78 -7.67 -5.59
CA ASN A 93 3.97 -8.50 -5.66
C ASN A 93 4.71 -8.28 -7.00
N GLN A 94 6.03 -8.41 -7.00
CA GLN A 94 6.86 -8.17 -8.18
C GLN A 94 6.41 -8.96 -9.41
N ASN A 95 5.96 -10.20 -9.21
CA ASN A 95 5.56 -11.12 -10.28
C ASN A 95 4.06 -11.04 -10.62
N ALA A 96 3.32 -10.09 -10.03
CA ALA A 96 1.91 -9.94 -10.32
C ALA A 96 1.69 -9.42 -11.75
N ASN A 97 0.91 -10.17 -12.53
CA ASN A 97 0.49 -9.73 -13.86
C ASN A 97 -0.74 -8.81 -13.73
N ASP A 98 -0.71 -7.66 -14.40
CA ASP A 98 -1.86 -6.75 -14.50
C ASP A 98 -2.08 -6.44 -15.98
N PRO A 99 -3.20 -6.87 -16.58
CA PRO A 99 -3.51 -6.64 -17.98
C PRO A 99 -3.46 -5.17 -18.40
N LYS A 100 -3.67 -4.24 -17.45
CA LYS A 100 -3.71 -2.80 -17.74
C LYS A 100 -2.39 -2.08 -17.49
N GLY A 101 -1.35 -2.76 -16.99
CA GLY A 101 -0.03 -2.19 -16.71
C GLY A 101 0.03 -1.05 -15.66
N LYS A 102 -1.11 -0.59 -15.13
CA LYS A 102 -1.20 0.51 -14.16
C LYS A 102 -1.14 -0.03 -12.72
N PHE A 103 0.08 -0.17 -12.21
CA PHE A 103 0.31 -0.57 -10.83
C PHE A 103 0.11 0.62 -9.89
N LYS A 104 -1.06 0.76 -9.28
CA LYS A 104 -1.27 1.70 -8.16
C LYS A 104 -1.28 0.93 -6.84
N ALA A 105 -0.57 1.46 -5.85
CA ALA A 105 -0.66 0.94 -4.49
C ALA A 105 -2.06 1.23 -3.92
N SER A 106 -2.55 0.34 -3.08
CA SER A 106 -3.77 0.60 -2.30
C SER A 106 -3.36 1.19 -0.96
N HIS A 107 -3.67 2.46 -0.74
CA HIS A 107 -3.41 3.16 0.52
C HIS A 107 -4.66 3.05 1.38
N LEU A 108 -4.60 2.28 2.46
CA LEU A 108 -5.75 1.98 3.32
C LEU A 108 -5.60 2.75 4.63
N PRO A 109 -6.45 3.75 4.94
CA PRO A 109 -6.39 4.49 6.20
C PRO A 109 -6.60 3.59 7.41
N VAL A 110 -5.66 3.63 8.36
CA VAL A 110 -5.71 2.76 9.54
C VAL A 110 -5.59 3.59 10.82
N LEU A 111 -6.43 3.25 11.79
CA LEU A 111 -6.30 3.67 13.18
C LEU A 111 -5.59 2.55 13.95
N MET A 112 -4.29 2.75 14.15
CA MET A 112 -3.44 1.83 14.88
C MET A 112 -2.53 2.66 15.78
N ARG A 113 -2.57 2.36 17.08
CA ARG A 113 -1.58 2.81 18.05
C ARG A 113 -0.68 1.62 18.32
N ARG A 114 0.62 1.83 18.20
CA ARG A 114 1.62 0.84 18.59
C ARG A 114 2.48 1.46 19.67
N GLU A 115 2.81 0.68 20.68
CA GLU A 115 3.70 1.08 21.77
C GLU A 115 5.17 0.79 21.44
N ASP A 116 5.41 -0.01 20.40
CA ASP A 116 6.73 -0.31 19.87
C ASP A 116 7.32 0.84 19.03
N GLU A 117 8.56 0.64 18.58
CA GLU A 117 9.26 1.60 17.70
C GLU A 117 8.65 1.70 16.29
N ALA A 118 7.66 0.86 15.93
CA ALA A 118 7.10 0.76 14.59
C ALA A 118 6.14 1.91 14.27
N LYS A 119 6.66 3.14 14.29
CA LYS A 119 5.95 4.35 13.93
C LYS A 119 5.71 4.41 12.41
N PRO A 120 4.59 5.02 11.97
CA PRO A 120 4.33 5.20 10.55
C PRO A 120 5.42 6.06 9.91
N PHE A 121 6.03 5.55 8.84
CA PHE A 121 7.04 6.27 8.09
C PHE A 121 6.49 7.59 7.55
N ARG A 122 7.22 8.69 7.74
CA ARG A 122 6.89 9.99 7.17
C ARG A 122 8.04 10.44 6.28
N PHE A 123 7.77 10.56 4.98
CA PHE A 123 8.75 11.09 4.05
C PHE A 123 8.98 12.58 4.32
N ASN A 124 10.24 12.98 4.47
CA ASN A 124 10.65 14.38 4.57
C ASN A 124 11.70 14.67 3.48
N PRO A 125 11.38 15.50 2.47
CA PRO A 125 12.32 15.79 1.39
C PRO A 125 13.54 16.61 1.83
N LYS A 126 13.53 17.18 3.04
CA LYS A 126 14.64 17.98 3.58
C LYS A 126 15.74 17.15 4.24
N ILE A 127 15.49 15.86 4.48
CA ILE A 127 16.41 14.96 5.18
C ILE A 127 17.06 14.03 4.16
N ALA A 128 18.36 13.76 4.32
CA ALA A 128 19.06 12.79 3.49
C ALA A 128 18.42 11.40 3.62
N LYS A 129 18.52 10.58 2.57
CA LYS A 129 17.78 9.31 2.52
C LYS A 129 18.22 8.33 3.60
N GLU A 130 19.48 8.43 3.99
CA GLU A 130 20.17 7.63 5.00
C GLU A 130 19.68 7.98 6.41
N ASP A 131 19.30 9.25 6.63
CA ASP A 131 18.81 9.78 7.90
C ASP A 131 17.27 9.73 8.01
N LEU A 132 16.58 9.26 6.97
CA LEU A 132 15.14 9.07 7.02
C LEU A 132 14.78 7.94 8.00
N PRO A 133 13.66 8.07 8.75
CA PRO A 133 13.22 7.03 9.66
C PRO A 133 13.01 5.71 8.91
N PRO A 134 13.19 4.55 9.59
CA PRO A 134 13.02 3.26 8.96
C PRO A 134 11.57 3.07 8.49
N ARG A 135 11.41 2.33 7.40
CA ARG A 135 10.10 1.92 6.90
C ARG A 135 9.74 0.56 7.48
N TRP A 136 8.56 0.48 8.09
CA TRP A 136 8.04 -0.75 8.68
C TRP A 136 7.05 -1.43 7.76
N PHE A 137 7.23 -2.73 7.56
CA PHE A 137 6.27 -3.63 6.95
C PHE A 137 5.47 -4.30 8.07
N VAL A 138 4.15 -4.14 8.03
CA VAL A 138 3.22 -4.62 9.05
C VAL A 138 2.26 -5.62 8.42
N GLN A 139 1.95 -6.67 9.17
CA GLN A 139 1.08 -7.77 8.78
C GLN A 139 0.09 -8.00 9.90
N GLY A 140 -1.20 -7.81 9.62
CA GLY A 140 -2.20 -7.81 10.68
C GLY A 140 -3.61 -7.96 10.16
N ASN A 141 -4.50 -8.25 11.11
CA ASN A 141 -5.93 -8.14 10.95
C ASN A 141 -6.37 -6.72 11.31
N PHE A 142 -7.30 -6.21 10.50
CA PHE A 142 -7.84 -4.87 10.67
C PHE A 142 -9.35 -4.89 10.50
N LYS A 143 -10.07 -4.38 11.49
CA LYS A 143 -11.53 -4.30 11.49
C LYS A 143 -12.00 -3.04 10.79
N PHE A 144 -12.89 -3.17 9.83
CA PHE A 144 -13.46 -2.00 9.15
C PHE A 144 -14.39 -1.22 10.09
N ILE A 145 -14.24 0.11 10.09
CA ILE A 145 -15.02 1.05 10.92
C ILE A 145 -15.81 1.98 9.97
N PRO A 146 -17.07 1.63 9.62
CA PRO A 146 -17.85 2.39 8.65
C PRO A 146 -18.06 3.86 9.05
N SER A 147 -18.22 4.14 10.35
CA SER A 147 -18.43 5.50 10.86
C SER A 147 -17.29 6.45 10.49
N ARG A 148 -16.04 5.95 10.42
CA ARG A 148 -14.82 6.73 10.14
C ARG A 148 -14.21 6.48 8.76
N ASN A 149 -14.76 5.58 7.95
CA ASN A 149 -14.19 5.16 6.66
C ASN A 149 -12.69 4.81 6.77
N CYS A 150 -12.36 3.99 7.77
CA CYS A 150 -11.01 3.52 8.02
C CYS A 150 -11.05 2.13 8.63
N TRP A 151 -9.87 1.54 8.87
CA TRP A 151 -9.76 0.28 9.58
C TRP A 151 -9.07 0.46 10.93
N GLY A 152 -9.60 -0.15 11.98
CA GLY A 152 -8.93 -0.26 13.27
C GLY A 152 -8.01 -1.47 13.28
N TRP A 153 -6.86 -1.37 13.93
CA TRP A 153 -6.03 -2.54 14.23
C TRP A 153 -6.77 -3.49 15.16
N ASP A 154 -6.69 -4.79 14.87
CA ASP A 154 -7.27 -5.88 15.67
C ASP A 154 -6.17 -6.72 16.31
N LYS A 155 -5.31 -7.33 15.47
CA LYS A 155 -4.13 -8.08 15.93
C LYS A 155 -3.05 -8.12 14.87
N ASP A 156 -1.81 -8.30 15.30
CA ASP A 156 -0.70 -8.63 14.41
C ASP A 156 -0.74 -10.10 14.02
N LEU A 157 -0.41 -10.38 12.76
CA LEU A 157 -0.18 -11.75 12.26
C LEU A 157 1.30 -12.13 12.41
N GLU A 158 2.18 -11.15 12.23
CA GLU A 158 3.62 -11.27 12.42
C GLU A 158 4.17 -9.95 12.99
N PRO A 159 5.29 -9.98 13.74
CA PRO A 159 5.92 -8.76 14.21
C PRO A 159 6.29 -7.81 13.06
N PRO A 160 6.19 -6.48 13.24
CA PRO A 160 6.66 -5.53 12.25
C PRO A 160 8.12 -5.75 11.87
N THR A 161 8.43 -5.63 10.59
CA THR A 161 9.78 -5.85 10.07
C THR A 161 10.26 -4.71 9.20
N LYS A 162 11.56 -4.42 9.25
CA LYS A 162 12.22 -3.46 8.34
C LYS A 162 12.45 -4.07 6.95
N LYS A 163 12.31 -5.40 6.80
CA LYS A 163 12.47 -6.11 5.52
C LYS A 163 11.17 -6.03 4.71
N ILE A 164 11.11 -5.10 3.77
CA ILE A 164 9.95 -4.94 2.87
C ILE A 164 10.05 -5.94 1.71
N PRO A 165 9.04 -6.79 1.47
CA PRO A 165 9.02 -7.71 0.32
C PRO A 165 9.18 -6.97 -1.02
N ARG A 166 9.79 -7.62 -2.01
CA ARG A 166 9.95 -7.01 -3.34
C ARG A 166 8.58 -6.82 -4.00
N TYR A 167 8.31 -5.59 -4.41
CA TYR A 167 7.05 -5.20 -5.04
C TYR A 167 7.28 -4.46 -6.36
N LYS A 168 6.27 -4.49 -7.22
CA LYS A 168 6.31 -3.76 -8.49
C LYS A 168 6.11 -2.27 -8.21
N LYS A 169 7.10 -1.44 -8.54
CA LYS A 169 7.01 0.00 -8.32
C LYS A 169 5.85 0.57 -9.15
N PRO A 170 5.01 1.44 -8.57
CA PRO A 170 4.00 2.15 -9.34
C PRO A 170 4.64 2.91 -10.49
N ILE A 171 4.08 2.75 -11.70
CA ILE A 171 4.48 3.58 -12.84
C ILE A 171 3.90 4.97 -12.57
N LYS A 172 4.78 5.94 -12.29
CA LYS A 172 4.39 7.35 -12.30
C LYS A 172 4.03 7.69 -13.74
N ALA A 173 2.85 8.24 -13.98
CA ALA A 173 2.56 8.87 -15.26
C ALA A 173 3.52 10.07 -15.36
N THR A 174 4.52 9.96 -16.22
CA THR A 174 5.25 11.08 -16.77
C THR A 174 4.25 11.93 -17.56
N ALA A 175 4.38 13.26 -17.47
CA ALA A 175 3.47 14.20 -18.15
C ALA A 175 3.50 14.01 -19.68
N ASP A 176 4.54 13.36 -20.20
CA ASP A 176 4.63 12.87 -21.57
C ASP A 176 4.63 11.35 -21.51
N GLY A 177 3.76 10.69 -22.28
CA GLY A 177 3.48 9.25 -22.25
C GLY A 177 4.64 8.27 -22.55
N GLN A 178 5.89 8.66 -22.34
CA GLN A 178 7.06 7.79 -22.41
C GLN A 178 7.28 7.10 -21.06
N ALA A 179 7.32 5.76 -21.09
CA ALA A 179 7.74 4.95 -19.96
C ALA A 179 9.13 5.41 -19.47
N PRO A 180 9.42 5.38 -18.15
CA PRO A 180 10.75 5.72 -17.67
C PRO A 180 11.76 4.75 -18.29
N PRO A 181 12.91 5.23 -18.79
CA PRO A 181 13.92 4.35 -19.37
C PRO A 181 14.34 3.35 -18.30
N ARG A 182 14.28 2.05 -18.65
CA ARG A 182 14.90 0.98 -17.87
C ARG A 182 16.41 1.14 -17.98
N GLY A 183 16.95 2.10 -17.23
CA GLY A 183 18.38 2.31 -17.10
C GLY A 183 18.99 1.23 -16.21
N ASN A 184 19.47 0.17 -16.84
CA ASN A 184 20.55 -0.65 -16.31
C ASN A 184 21.77 0.28 -16.12
N LYS A 185 21.85 1.00 -15.00
CA LYS A 185 23.10 1.66 -14.60
C LYS A 185 23.91 0.64 -13.80
N LYS A 186 24.82 -0.05 -14.50
CA LYS A 186 26.04 -0.61 -13.90
C LYS A 186 26.69 0.51 -13.05
N PRO A 187 27.24 0.20 -11.86
CA PRO A 187 27.99 1.20 -11.11
C PRO A 187 29.17 1.65 -11.96
N PRO A 188 29.45 2.96 -12.09
CA PRO A 188 30.66 3.42 -12.74
C PRO A 188 31.87 2.91 -11.94
N ARG A 189 32.73 2.17 -12.64
CA ARG A 189 34.09 1.80 -12.20
C ARG A 189 34.80 3.06 -11.70
N LYS A 190 35.40 2.99 -10.52
CA LYS A 190 36.39 3.96 -10.04
C LYS A 190 37.48 4.07 -11.12
N THR A 191 37.62 5.24 -11.72
CA THR A 191 38.83 5.60 -12.45
C THR A 191 39.74 6.32 -11.47
N ASP A 192 40.87 5.69 -11.21
CA ASP A 192 42.02 6.29 -10.55
C ASP A 192 42.36 7.63 -11.20
N LYS A 193 42.59 8.64 -10.36
CA LYS A 193 43.38 9.81 -10.74
C LYS A 193 44.49 10.06 -9.73
N PRO A 194 45.63 10.59 -10.21
CA PRO A 194 46.95 10.27 -9.67
C PRO A 194 47.34 11.16 -8.50
N LYS A 195 48.23 10.62 -7.66
CA LYS A 195 49.01 11.35 -6.65
C LYS A 195 49.65 12.60 -7.27
N LYS A 196 49.47 13.76 -6.63
CA LYS A 196 50.38 14.90 -6.77
C LYS A 196 51.32 14.94 -5.55
N PRO A 197 52.57 15.35 -5.74
CA PRO A 197 53.68 15.06 -4.85
C PRO A 197 53.69 15.96 -3.61
N THR A 198 54.18 15.36 -2.53
CA THR A 198 54.72 15.99 -1.33
C THR A 198 55.79 17.01 -1.70
N THR A 199 55.73 18.18 -1.07
CA THR A 199 56.89 19.06 -0.93
C THR A 199 57.00 19.36 0.55
N ASP A 200 57.98 18.73 1.18
CA ASP A 200 58.55 19.17 2.45
C ASP A 200 59.03 20.61 2.28
N ASN A 201 58.78 21.46 3.27
CA ASN A 201 59.78 22.45 3.63
C ASN A 201 59.82 22.57 5.14
N LYS A 202 61.06 22.42 5.61
CA LYS A 202 61.50 22.34 6.98
C LYS A 202 61.34 23.67 7.70
N GLU A 203 60.90 23.54 8.93
CA GLU A 203 61.38 24.22 10.13
C GLU A 203 62.86 24.65 10.03
N THR A 204 63.15 25.92 10.29
CA THR A 204 64.41 26.36 10.90
C THR A 204 64.12 27.60 11.72
N ASP A 205 64.37 27.46 13.02
CA ASP A 205 64.56 28.51 14.01
C ASP A 205 65.80 29.37 13.68
N GLU A 206 65.82 30.55 14.32
CA GLU A 206 66.85 31.61 14.44
C GLU A 206 66.72 32.84 13.52
#